data_AF-A0A7K1CRM9-F1
#
_entry.id   AF-A0A7K1CRM9-F1
#
_cell.length_a   1.000
_cell.length_b   1.000
_cell.length_c   1.000
_cell.angle_alpha   90.00
_cell.angle_beta   90.00
_cell.angle_gamma   90.00
#
_symmetry.space_group_name_H-M   'P 1'
#
loop_
_entity.id
_entity.type
_entity.pdbx_description
1 polymer ?
#
loop_
_entity_poly.entity_id
_entity_poly.type
_entity_poly.pdbx_seq_one_letter_code
_entity_poly.pdbx_strand_id
1 'polypeptide(L)'
;MEKLVEIDAPEAMVNSDLQARVQNTIQQFQSQGIALDQWLSATGQDADSFVSGLKLQSEKAVKVDLALRAVATAEGIEISDDDLEAEFEAIGVRVGEKTAKVRRAYEQNDAIPDLTAQMRKSQALEWLLHHVTYVDQNGEVLSTDTVLGEHDHDHGDDHDHDHE
;
A
#
# COMPACT_ATOMS: atom_id res chain seq x y z
N MET A 1 10.01 -7.88 -8.25
CA MET A 1 8.74 -8.61 -8.06
C MET A 1 7.92 -8.74 -9.34
N GLU A 2 7.64 -7.65 -10.09
CA GLU A 2 6.83 -7.71 -11.33
C GLU A 2 7.25 -8.81 -12.33
N LYS A 3 8.56 -8.97 -12.60
CA LYS A 3 9.09 -9.98 -13.53
C LYS A 3 8.97 -11.44 -13.04
N LEU A 4 8.61 -11.64 -11.78
CA LEU A 4 8.44 -12.96 -11.15
C LEU A 4 6.97 -13.41 -11.16
N VAL A 5 6.05 -12.54 -11.60
CA VAL A 5 4.62 -12.86 -11.72
C VAL A 5 4.35 -13.25 -13.17
N GLU A 6 4.27 -14.56 -13.42
CA GLU A 6 4.05 -15.14 -14.75
C GLU A 6 2.61 -15.01 -15.27
N ILE A 7 1.68 -14.54 -14.44
CA ILE A 7 0.27 -14.40 -14.77
C ILE A 7 0.00 -13.02 -15.36
N ASP A 8 -0.77 -12.96 -16.45
CA ASP A 8 -1.25 -11.70 -17.00
C ASP A 8 -2.26 -11.03 -16.07
N ALA A 9 -2.13 -9.72 -15.93
CA ALA A 9 -3.00 -8.91 -15.10
C ALA A 9 -4.43 -8.93 -15.68
N PRO A 10 -5.46 -9.25 -14.89
CA PRO A 10 -6.85 -9.23 -15.37
C PRO A 10 -7.24 -7.83 -15.86
N GLU A 11 -7.72 -7.72 -17.10
CA GLU A 11 -7.99 -6.45 -17.76
C GLU A 11 -8.97 -5.56 -16.98
N ALA A 12 -9.99 -6.16 -16.34
CA ALA A 12 -10.94 -5.43 -15.50
C ALA A 12 -10.26 -4.73 -14.31
N MET A 13 -9.30 -5.39 -13.66
CA MET A 13 -8.54 -4.79 -12.55
C MET A 13 -7.61 -3.69 -13.06
N VAL A 14 -6.95 -3.91 -14.20
CA VAL A 14 -6.08 -2.92 -14.84
C VAL A 14 -6.87 -1.66 -15.20
N ASN A 15 -8.06 -1.82 -15.78
CA ASN A 15 -8.91 -0.69 -16.16
C ASN A 15 -9.43 0.08 -14.94
N SER A 16 -9.78 -0.62 -13.86
CA SER A 16 -10.21 0.01 -12.61
C SER A 16 -9.08 0.84 -11.98
N ASP A 17 -7.87 0.29 -11.89
CA ASP A 17 -6.70 0.99 -11.36
C ASP A 17 -6.29 2.16 -12.27
N LEU A 18 -6.34 1.97 -13.60
CA LEU A 18 -6.08 3.03 -14.58
C LEU A 18 -7.04 4.21 -14.41
N GLN A 19 -8.33 3.94 -14.27
CA GLN A 19 -9.33 5.00 -14.08
C GLN A 19 -9.05 5.80 -12.81
N ALA A 20 -8.74 5.13 -11.70
CA ALA A 20 -8.38 5.78 -10.45
C ALA A 20 -7.10 6.62 -10.59
N ARG A 21 -6.07 6.11 -11.27
CA ARG A 21 -4.83 6.85 -11.54
C ARG A 21 -5.08 8.09 -12.37
N VAL A 22 -5.80 7.98 -13.48
CA VAL A 22 -6.14 9.12 -14.35
C VAL A 22 -6.88 10.19 -13.54
N GLN A 23 -7.88 9.78 -12.76
CA GLN A 23 -8.66 10.71 -11.93
C GLN A 23 -7.77 11.40 -10.88
N ASN A 24 -6.90 10.66 -10.19
CA ASN A 24 -5.98 11.19 -9.19
C ASN A 24 -4.95 12.15 -9.81
N THR A 25 -4.42 11.85 -11.00
CA THR A 25 -3.49 12.74 -11.70
C THR A 25 -4.18 14.04 -12.12
N ILE A 26 -5.41 13.95 -12.64
CA ILE A 26 -6.19 15.15 -13.01
C ILE A 26 -6.46 16.03 -11.78
N GLN A 27 -6.88 15.43 -10.66
CA GLN A 27 -7.11 16.18 -9.42
C GLN A 27 -5.84 16.86 -8.91
N GLN A 28 -4.68 16.19 -9.00
CA GLN A 28 -3.39 16.77 -8.62
C GLN A 28 -2.96 17.94 -9.51
N PHE A 29 -3.27 17.92 -10.80
CA PHE A 29 -2.99 19.07 -11.68
C PHE A 29 -3.94 20.23 -11.40
N GLN A 30 -5.22 19.93 -11.20
CA GLN A 30 -6.23 20.94 -10.85
C GLN A 30 -5.90 21.66 -9.54
N SER A 31 -5.41 20.95 -8.52
CA SER A 31 -4.99 21.56 -7.25
C SER A 31 -3.79 22.49 -7.39
N GLN A 32 -2.97 22.30 -8.43
CA GLN A 32 -1.84 23.17 -8.80
C GLN A 32 -2.24 24.27 -9.79
N GLY A 33 -3.51 24.35 -10.19
CA GLY A 33 -4.00 25.31 -11.17
C GLY A 33 -3.55 25.02 -12.61
N ILE A 34 -3.12 23.79 -12.89
CA ILE A 34 -2.63 23.36 -14.21
C ILE A 34 -3.74 22.56 -14.89
N ALA A 35 -4.11 22.95 -16.11
CA ALA A 35 -5.02 22.17 -16.94
C ALA A 35 -4.26 21.03 -17.64
N LEU A 36 -4.91 19.86 -17.80
CA LEU A 36 -4.26 18.67 -18.37
C LEU A 36 -3.72 18.92 -19.79
N ASP A 37 -4.49 19.61 -20.62
CA ASP A 37 -4.13 20.02 -21.98
C ASP A 37 -2.88 20.91 -22.02
N GLN A 38 -2.76 21.84 -21.07
CA GLN A 38 -1.58 22.68 -20.90
C GLN A 38 -0.35 21.85 -20.52
N TRP A 39 -0.50 20.89 -19.61
CA TRP A 39 0.60 20.01 -19.19
C TRP A 39 1.07 19.09 -20.33
N LEU A 40 0.13 18.48 -21.05
CA LEU A 40 0.40 17.66 -22.24
C LEU A 40 1.16 18.48 -23.30
N SER A 41 0.73 19.71 -23.54
CA SER A 41 1.41 20.62 -24.47
C SER A 41 2.83 20.99 -24.01
N ALA A 42 3.01 21.26 -22.72
CA ALA A 42 4.32 21.63 -22.16
C ALA A 42 5.33 20.47 -22.16
N THR A 43 4.85 19.24 -22.02
CA THR A 43 5.67 18.01 -22.03
C THR A 43 5.83 17.40 -23.43
N GLY A 44 5.07 17.89 -24.42
CA GLY A 44 5.04 17.33 -25.77
C GLY A 44 4.41 15.94 -25.85
N GLN A 45 3.60 15.55 -24.86
CA GLN A 45 2.89 14.28 -24.85
C GLN A 45 1.47 14.46 -25.39
N ASP A 46 0.98 13.49 -26.15
CA ASP A 46 -0.44 13.39 -26.49
C ASP A 46 -1.21 12.60 -25.41
N ALA A 47 -2.54 12.69 -25.46
CA ALA A 47 -3.43 12.05 -24.48
C ALA A 47 -3.34 10.51 -24.51
N ASP A 48 -3.19 9.91 -25.69
CA ASP A 48 -3.11 8.45 -25.84
C ASP A 48 -1.81 7.91 -25.25
N SER A 49 -0.69 8.59 -25.49
CA SER A 49 0.61 8.30 -24.90
C SER A 49 0.59 8.44 -23.38
N PHE A 50 -0.09 9.46 -22.86
CA PHE A 50 -0.28 9.65 -21.42
C PHE A 50 -1.08 8.50 -20.79
N VAL A 51 -2.25 8.17 -21.36
CA VAL A 51 -3.09 7.07 -20.86
C VAL A 51 -2.38 5.73 -20.99
N SER A 52 -1.66 5.48 -22.09
CA SER A 52 -0.88 4.26 -22.28
C SER A 52 0.23 4.10 -21.24
N GLY A 53 0.92 5.19 -20.89
CA GLY A 53 1.91 5.20 -19.81
C GLY A 53 1.29 4.83 -18.45
N LEU A 54 0.11 5.38 -18.13
CA LEU A 54 -0.62 5.03 -16.92
C LEU A 54 -1.14 3.59 -16.95
N LYS A 55 -1.56 3.07 -18.11
CA LYS A 55 -2.00 1.69 -18.26
C LYS A 55 -0.87 0.72 -17.94
N LEU A 56 0.33 0.97 -18.46
CA LEU A 56 1.50 0.16 -18.14
C LEU A 56 1.77 0.16 -16.64
N GLN A 57 1.70 1.32 -15.97
CA GLN A 57 1.85 1.37 -14.51
C GLN A 57 0.76 0.59 -13.78
N SER A 58 -0.47 0.61 -14.30
CA SER A 58 -1.62 -0.09 -13.71
C SER A 58 -1.48 -1.60 -13.81
N GLU A 59 -0.99 -2.11 -14.95
CA GLU A 59 -0.68 -3.53 -15.13
C GLU A 59 0.33 -4.02 -14.08
N LYS A 60 1.37 -3.22 -13.82
CA LYS A 60 2.38 -3.53 -12.80
C LYS A 60 1.79 -3.54 -11.40
N ALA A 61 1.00 -2.53 -11.06
CA ALA A 61 0.37 -2.41 -9.76
C ALA A 61 -0.57 -3.59 -9.49
N VAL A 62 -1.39 -3.97 -10.47
CA VAL A 62 -2.28 -5.13 -10.38
C VAL A 62 -1.48 -6.43 -10.18
N LYS A 63 -0.38 -6.62 -10.89
CA LYS A 63 0.49 -7.81 -10.69
C LYS A 63 1.06 -7.86 -9.28
N VAL A 64 1.55 -6.73 -8.76
CA VAL A 64 2.07 -6.65 -7.38
C VAL A 64 0.98 -6.91 -6.36
N ASP A 65 -0.21 -6.31 -6.53
CA ASP A 65 -1.36 -6.52 -5.65
C ASP A 65 -1.77 -8.00 -5.61
N LEU A 66 -1.85 -8.66 -6.77
CA LEU A 66 -2.16 -10.09 -6.85
C LEU A 66 -1.07 -10.95 -6.23
N ALA A 67 0.21 -10.62 -6.42
CA ALA A 67 1.32 -11.34 -5.82
C ALA A 67 1.30 -11.26 -4.29
N LEU A 68 1.07 -10.07 -3.72
CA LEU A 68 0.99 -9.90 -2.26
C LEU A 68 -0.21 -10.64 -1.67
N ARG A 69 -1.37 -10.62 -2.34
CA ARG A 69 -2.53 -11.43 -1.93
C ARG A 69 -2.24 -12.93 -1.99
N ALA A 70 -1.51 -13.38 -3.01
CA ALA A 70 -1.10 -14.77 -3.14
C ALA A 70 -0.16 -15.19 -2.01
N VAL A 71 0.83 -14.35 -1.66
CA VAL A 71 1.72 -14.58 -0.51
C VAL A 71 0.92 -14.63 0.79
N ALA A 72 0.05 -13.64 1.03
CA ALA A 72 -0.79 -13.62 2.23
C ALA A 72 -1.68 -14.88 2.37
N THR A 73 -2.11 -15.45 1.23
CA THR A 73 -2.90 -16.67 1.20
C THR A 73 -2.04 -17.90 1.44
N ALA A 74 -0.87 -17.98 0.81
CA ALA A 74 0.07 -19.10 0.94
C ALA A 74 0.62 -19.22 2.37
N GLU A 75 0.92 -18.09 3.00
CA GLU A 75 1.50 -18.03 4.35
C GLU A 75 0.45 -17.95 5.46
N GLY A 76 -0.85 -17.99 5.11
CA GLY A 76 -1.93 -17.97 6.11
C GLY A 76 -1.98 -16.68 6.94
N ILE A 77 -1.59 -15.55 6.36
CA ILE A 77 -1.61 -14.24 7.03
C ILE A 77 -3.06 -13.82 7.21
N GLU A 78 -3.48 -13.63 8.45
CA GLU A 78 -4.80 -13.14 8.86
C GLU A 78 -4.65 -11.89 9.73
N ILE A 79 -5.67 -11.04 9.74
CA ILE A 79 -5.69 -9.83 10.55
C ILE A 79 -6.60 -10.09 11.75
N SER A 80 -6.06 -9.95 12.95
CA SER A 80 -6.81 -10.09 14.19
C SER A 80 -7.59 -8.81 14.53
N ASP A 81 -8.50 -8.92 15.51
CA ASP A 81 -9.20 -7.74 16.04
C ASP A 81 -8.24 -6.77 16.75
N ASP A 82 -7.17 -7.29 17.36
CA ASP A 82 -6.12 -6.49 18.01
C ASP A 82 -5.29 -5.72 16.98
N ASP A 83 -4.94 -6.36 15.86
CA ASP A 83 -4.28 -5.67 14.73
C ASP A 83 -5.15 -4.52 14.21
N LEU A 84 -6.47 -4.74 14.10
CA LEU A 84 -7.41 -3.72 13.65
C LEU A 84 -7.50 -2.56 14.64
N GLU A 85 -7.53 -2.82 15.94
CA GLU A 85 -7.53 -1.76 16.95
C GLU A 85 -6.23 -0.95 16.90
N ALA A 86 -5.07 -1.61 16.77
CA ALA A 86 -3.77 -0.95 16.62
C ALA A 86 -3.72 -0.07 15.35
N GLU A 87 -4.26 -0.55 14.23
CA GLU A 87 -4.35 0.25 13.00
C GLU A 87 -5.30 1.44 13.18
N PHE A 88 -6.44 1.29 13.85
CA PHE A 88 -7.33 2.41 14.14
C PHE A 88 -6.67 3.45 15.05
N GLU A 89 -5.86 3.03 16.02
CA GLU A 89 -5.09 3.91 16.87
C GLU A 89 -4.04 4.67 16.05
N ALA A 90 -3.25 3.97 15.22
CA ALA A 90 -2.26 4.58 14.35
C ALA A 90 -2.88 5.60 13.38
N ILE A 91 -4.04 5.28 12.80
CA ILE A 91 -4.82 6.23 11.99
C ILE A 91 -5.25 7.42 12.85
N GLY A 92 -5.79 7.19 14.04
CA GLY A 92 -6.25 8.21 14.97
C GLY A 92 -5.15 9.22 15.32
N VAL A 93 -3.95 8.74 15.64
CA VAL A 93 -2.76 9.58 15.87
C VAL A 93 -2.45 10.44 14.65
N ARG A 94 -2.43 9.85 13.44
CA ARG A 94 -2.10 10.57 12.20
C ARG A 94 -3.11 11.67 11.86
N VAL A 95 -4.39 11.46 12.16
CA VAL A 95 -5.45 12.42 11.82
C VAL A 95 -5.90 13.30 13.00
N GLY A 96 -5.33 13.10 14.19
CA GLY A 96 -5.68 13.83 15.41
C GLY A 96 -7.10 13.50 15.93
N GLU A 97 -7.55 12.27 15.75
CA GLU A 97 -8.88 11.79 16.16
C GLU A 97 -8.78 10.62 17.13
N LYS A 98 -9.82 10.44 17.95
CA LYS A 98 -9.90 9.31 18.88
C LYS A 98 -10.13 7.99 18.14
N THR A 99 -9.45 6.91 18.54
CA THR A 99 -9.58 5.56 17.97
C THR A 99 -11.03 5.12 17.78
N ALA A 100 -11.87 5.26 18.81
CA ALA A 100 -13.29 4.90 18.75
C ALA A 100 -14.07 5.66 17.65
N LYS A 101 -13.70 6.91 17.34
CA LYS A 101 -14.32 7.70 16.28
C LYS A 101 -13.83 7.26 14.90
N VAL A 102 -12.55 6.91 14.78
CA VAL A 102 -11.99 6.31 13.55
C VAL A 102 -12.68 4.99 13.24
N ARG A 103 -12.71 4.06 14.20
CA ARG A 103 -13.39 2.76 14.08
C ARG A 103 -14.83 2.94 13.60
N ARG A 104 -15.61 3.80 14.27
CA ARG A 104 -16.99 4.09 13.90
C ARG A 104 -17.12 4.64 12.47
N ALA A 105 -16.18 5.45 12.01
CA ALA A 105 -16.20 5.98 10.64
C ALA A 105 -15.96 4.86 9.60
N TYR A 106 -15.09 3.89 9.87
CA TYR A 106 -14.90 2.73 8.99
C TYR A 106 -16.10 1.80 9.00
N GLU A 107 -16.70 1.54 10.15
CA GLU A 107 -17.94 0.76 10.29
C GLU A 107 -19.09 1.40 9.51
N GLN A 108 -19.30 2.71 9.64
CA GLN A 108 -20.38 3.43 8.98
C GLN A 108 -20.26 3.46 7.44
N ASN A 109 -19.04 3.32 6.93
CA ASN A 109 -18.77 3.32 5.49
C ASN A 109 -18.57 1.90 4.93
N ASP A 110 -18.84 0.86 5.72
CA ASP A 110 -18.59 -0.55 5.36
C ASP A 110 -17.14 -0.79 4.86
N ALA A 111 -16.18 -0.03 5.39
CA ALA A 111 -14.81 0.05 4.89
C ALA A 111 -13.81 -0.85 5.64
N ILE A 112 -14.28 -1.58 6.67
CA ILE A 112 -13.43 -2.53 7.42
C ILE A 112 -12.84 -3.60 6.50
N PRO A 113 -13.59 -4.26 5.60
CA PRO A 113 -13.03 -5.30 4.73
C PRO A 113 -11.88 -4.79 3.84
N ASP A 114 -11.99 -3.56 3.35
CA ASP A 114 -10.96 -2.93 2.54
C ASP A 114 -9.70 -2.61 3.37
N LEU A 115 -9.89 -2.12 4.59
CA LEU A 115 -8.79 -1.90 5.54
C LEU A 115 -8.07 -3.21 5.87
N THR A 116 -8.83 -4.26 6.21
CA THR A 116 -8.30 -5.60 6.47
C THR A 116 -7.51 -6.13 5.27
N ALA A 117 -8.04 -6.01 4.05
CA ALA A 117 -7.35 -6.44 2.84
C ALA A 117 -6.05 -5.64 2.60
N GLN A 118 -6.04 -4.35 2.95
CA GLN A 118 -4.85 -3.51 2.87
C GLN A 118 -3.79 -3.92 3.90
N MET A 119 -4.18 -4.09 5.17
CA MET A 119 -3.27 -4.55 6.24
C MET A 119 -2.66 -5.91 5.91
N ARG A 120 -3.46 -6.84 5.40
CA ARG A 120 -3.01 -8.18 5.01
C ARG A 120 -1.93 -8.12 3.92
N LYS A 121 -2.04 -7.20 2.96
CA LYS A 121 -1.02 -6.97 1.94
C LYS A 121 0.25 -6.34 2.52
N SER A 122 0.11 -5.42 3.48
CA SER A 122 1.26 -4.82 4.17
C SER A 122 2.04 -5.87 4.95
N GLN A 123 1.37 -6.73 5.71
CA GLN A 123 2.02 -7.85 6.41
C GLN A 123 2.66 -8.85 5.45
N ALA A 124 2.04 -9.14 4.30
CA ALA A 124 2.66 -9.99 3.28
C ALA A 124 3.93 -9.37 2.68
N LEU A 125 3.96 -8.04 2.51
CA LEU A 125 5.15 -7.35 2.08
C LEU A 125 6.26 -7.42 3.15
N GLU A 126 5.90 -7.20 4.42
CA GLU A 126 6.83 -7.30 5.54
C GLU A 126 7.45 -8.71 5.63
N TRP A 127 6.60 -9.73 5.55
CA TRP A 127 7.05 -11.12 5.48
C TRP A 127 8.03 -11.33 4.33
N LEU A 128 7.75 -10.80 3.13
CA LEU A 128 8.68 -10.90 2.00
C LEU A 128 10.01 -10.22 2.30
N LEU A 129 10.03 -9.05 2.93
CA LEU A 129 11.27 -8.36 3.28
C LEU A 129 12.14 -9.22 4.23
N HIS A 130 11.54 -9.98 5.13
CA HIS A 130 12.28 -10.90 6.01
C HIS A 130 12.75 -12.19 5.33
N HIS A 131 12.14 -12.56 4.19
CA HIS A 131 12.41 -13.81 3.48
C HIS A 131 13.14 -13.62 2.13
N VAL A 132 13.64 -12.41 1.86
CA VAL A 132 14.50 -12.14 0.69
C VAL A 132 15.97 -12.08 1.10
N THR A 133 16.84 -12.48 0.17
CA THR A 133 18.28 -12.28 0.32
C THR A 133 18.65 -10.88 -0.16
N TYR A 134 19.20 -10.07 0.74
CA TYR A 134 19.77 -8.78 0.39
C TYR A 134 21.19 -8.95 -0.12
N VAL A 135 21.55 -8.21 -1.17
CA VAL A 135 22.90 -8.18 -1.72
C VAL A 135 23.36 -6.74 -1.92
N ASP A 136 24.64 -6.47 -1.72
CA ASP A 136 25.25 -5.18 -2.01
C ASP A 136 25.52 -4.99 -3.52
N GLN A 137 26.09 -3.84 -3.91
CA GLN A 137 26.44 -3.53 -5.30
C GLN A 137 27.51 -4.47 -5.90
N ASN A 138 28.23 -5.21 -5.07
CA ASN A 138 29.25 -6.19 -5.48
C ASN A 138 28.71 -7.64 -5.48
N GLY A 139 27.45 -7.84 -5.06
CA GLY A 139 26.81 -9.15 -4.95
C GLY A 139 27.10 -9.88 -3.64
N GLU A 140 27.68 -9.22 -2.64
CA GLU A 140 27.89 -9.77 -1.30
C GLU A 140 26.57 -9.76 -0.52
N VAL A 141 26.26 -10.88 0.15
CA VAL A 141 25.02 -11.02 0.91
C VAL A 141 25.05 -10.13 2.15
N LEU A 142 24.02 -9.30 2.31
CA LEU A 142 23.81 -8.46 3.48
C LEU A 142 22.86 -9.17 4.46
N SER A 143 23.12 -8.99 5.75
CA SER A 143 22.18 -9.43 6.79
C SER A 143 20.90 -8.60 6.73
N THR A 144 19.74 -9.26 6.81
CA THR A 144 18.42 -8.62 6.85
C THR A 144 18.34 -7.59 7.98
N ASP A 145 18.84 -7.92 9.18
CA ASP A 145 18.81 -7.03 10.36
C ASP A 145 19.62 -5.74 10.12
N THR A 146 20.69 -5.82 9.33
CA THR A 146 21.50 -4.65 8.97
C THR A 146 20.80 -3.76 7.94
N VAL A 147 19.90 -4.32 7.14
CA VAL A 147 19.19 -3.59 6.07
C VAL A 147 17.89 -2.99 6.56
N LEU A 148 17.13 -3.71 7.39
CA LEU A 148 15.82 -3.28 7.88
C LEU A 148 15.89 -2.62 9.26
N GLY A 149 17.00 -2.78 10.00
CA GLY A 149 17.12 -2.39 11.40
C GLY A 149 16.55 -3.46 12.33
N GLU A 150 16.98 -3.47 13.60
CA GLU A 150 16.38 -4.34 14.63
C GLU A 150 14.93 -3.90 14.86
N HIS A 151 13.97 -4.71 14.40
CA HIS A 151 12.56 -4.51 14.69
C HIS A 151 12.25 -5.20 16.03
N ASP A 152 12.54 -4.51 17.14
CA ASP A 152 12.03 -4.90 18.46
C ASP A 152 10.50 -4.70 18.46
N HIS A 153 9.77 -5.72 18.02
CA HIS A 153 8.36 -5.87 18.39
C HIS A 153 8.27 -6.41 19.82
N ASP A 154 8.70 -5.58 20.78
CA ASP A 154 8.41 -5.79 22.20
C ASP A 154 7.46 -4.66 22.62
N HIS A 155 6.20 -4.76 22.18
CA HIS A 155 5.09 -4.08 22.86
C HIS A 155 4.79 -4.87 24.14
N GLY A 156 5.71 -4.81 25.09
CA GLY A 156 5.43 -5.14 26.48
C GLY A 156 4.51 -4.09 27.07
N ASP A 157 3.31 -4.52 27.44
CA ASP A 157 2.44 -3.88 28.42
C ASP A 157 3.25 -3.19 29.52
N ASP A 158 2.96 -1.91 29.77
CA ASP A 158 2.99 -1.29 31.10
C ASP A 158 2.30 0.08 31.04
N HIS A 159 0.97 0.05 30.95
CA HIS A 159 0.12 1.20 31.30
C HIS A 159 -0.12 1.22 32.81
N ASP A 160 0.86 1.68 33.59
CA ASP A 160 0.60 2.15 34.96
C ASP A 160 0.22 3.63 34.91
N HIS A 161 -1.09 3.87 34.78
CA HIS A 161 -1.72 5.14 35.10
C HIS A 161 -1.94 5.25 36.61
N ASP A 162 -0.95 5.77 37.33
CA ASP A 162 -1.19 6.30 38.67
C ASP A 162 -1.78 7.72 38.57
N HIS A 163 -3.05 7.81 38.96
CA HIS A 163 -3.77 9.04 39.23
C HIS A 163 -3.38 9.60 40.60
N GLU A 164 -3.05 10.88 40.64
CA GLU A 164 -3.29 11.75 41.81
C GLU A 164 -3.84 13.13 41.36
#